data_AF-A0A2E9N916-F1
#
_entry.id   AF-A0A2E9N916-F1
#
_cell.length_a   1.000
_cell.length_b   1.000
_cell.length_c   1.000
_cell.angle_alpha   90.00
_cell.angle_beta   90.00
_cell.angle_gamma   90.00
#
_symmetry.space_group_name_H-M   'P 1'
#
loop_
_entity.id
_entity.type
_entity.pdbx_description
1 polymer ?
#
loop_
_entity_poly.entity_id
_entity_poly.type
_entity_poly.pdbx_seq_one_letter_code
_entity_poly.pdbx_strand_id
1 'polypeptide(L)'
;GIADRHQVSIADVAMRYIMDRPSVAGGIVGGRLGVAEHLEENAQVFGFELDPEDLDEIELLLSRSRDLYQAIGDCGDEYRR
;
A
#
# COMPACT_ATOMS: atom_id res chain seq x y z
N GLY A 1 13.45 -4.26 -7.83
CA GLY A 1 12.48 -3.15 -7.68
C GLY A 1 12.54 -2.63 -6.25
N ILE A 2 11.68 -1.67 -5.90
CA ILE A 2 11.66 -1.03 -4.56
C ILE A 2 11.73 -2.07 -3.42
N ALA A 3 10.90 -3.11 -3.48
CA ALA A 3 10.87 -4.20 -2.48
C ALA A 3 12.24 -4.89 -2.29
N ASP A 4 12.97 -5.15 -3.38
CA ASP A 4 14.31 -5.75 -3.32
C ASP A 4 15.34 -4.81 -2.69
N ARG A 5 15.23 -3.49 -2.92
CA ARG A 5 16.16 -2.50 -2.32
C ARG A 5 16.02 -2.45 -0.80
N HIS A 6 14.78 -2.54 -0.32
CA HIS A 6 14.45 -2.50 1.11
C HIS A 6 14.46 -3.87 1.80
N GLN A 7 14.63 -4.97 1.04
CA GLN A 7 14.56 -6.35 1.54
C GLN A 7 13.24 -6.69 2.25
N VAL A 8 12.13 -6.20 1.69
CA VAL A 8 10.76 -6.41 2.19
C VAL A 8 9.86 -6.95 1.08
N SER A 9 8.61 -7.30 1.39
CA SER A 9 7.65 -7.74 0.37
C SER A 9 7.07 -6.55 -0.41
N ILE A 10 6.52 -6.81 -1.60
CA ILE A 10 5.76 -5.79 -2.34
C ILE A 10 4.51 -5.33 -1.56
N ALA A 11 3.97 -6.18 -0.69
CA ALA A 11 2.84 -5.82 0.17
C ALA A 11 3.27 -4.77 1.20
N ASP A 12 4.47 -4.91 1.78
CA ASP A 12 5.01 -3.93 2.72
C ASP A 12 5.27 -2.59 2.06
N VAL A 13 5.80 -2.58 0.82
CA VAL A 13 5.97 -1.35 0.02
C VAL A 13 4.61 -0.66 -0.21
N ALA A 14 3.59 -1.41 -0.63
CA ALA A 14 2.27 -0.86 -0.87
C ALA A 14 1.62 -0.32 0.42
N MET A 15 1.76 -1.05 1.53
CA MET A 15 1.27 -0.62 2.84
C MET A 15 1.99 0.62 3.33
N ARG A 16 3.33 0.67 3.24
CA ARG A 16 4.13 1.84 3.64
C ARG A 16 3.71 3.09 2.87
N TYR A 17 3.58 2.98 1.55
CA TYR A 17 3.15 4.09 0.68
C TYR A 17 1.80 4.67 1.09
N ILE A 18 0.84 3.83 1.51
CA ILE A 18 -0.47 4.31 1.99
C ILE A 18 -0.37 4.87 3.41
N MET A 19 0.38 4.21 4.31
CA MET A 19 0.54 4.61 5.70
C MET A 19 1.26 5.96 5.85
N ASP A 20 2.11 6.33 4.89
CA ASP A 20 2.80 7.63 4.85
C ASP A 20 1.91 8.82 4.48
N ARG A 21 0.67 8.57 4.05
CA ARG A 21 -0.23 9.66 3.67
C ARG A 21 -0.72 10.41 4.92
N PRO A 22 -0.74 11.76 4.91
CA PRO A 22 -1.09 12.57 6.09
C PRO A 22 -2.44 12.24 6.73
N SER A 23 -3.41 11.75 5.94
CA SER A 23 -4.77 11.44 6.39
C SER A 23 -4.95 9.99 6.86
N VAL A 24 -3.91 9.17 6.83
CA VAL A 24 -3.99 7.73 7.16
C VAL A 24 -3.44 7.50 8.56
N ALA A 25 -4.29 7.05 9.48
CA ALA A 25 -3.89 6.71 10.84
C ALA A 25 -3.45 5.24 11.01
N GLY A 26 -3.76 4.38 10.04
CA GLY A 26 -3.42 2.96 10.07
C GLY A 26 -4.06 2.18 8.92
N GLY A 27 -3.60 0.94 8.74
CA GLY A 27 -4.15 -0.01 7.78
C GLY A 27 -4.60 -1.30 8.45
N ILE A 28 -5.57 -1.97 7.85
CA ILE A 28 -6.11 -3.25 8.36
C ILE A 28 -5.69 -4.35 7.38
N VAL A 29 -4.97 -5.36 7.89
CA VAL A 29 -4.56 -6.53 7.10
C VAL A 29 -5.33 -7.75 7.60
N GLY A 30 -6.10 -8.38 6.72
CA GLY A 30 -6.79 -9.63 7.02
C GLY A 30 -5.84 -10.83 6.93
N GLY A 31 -5.78 -11.66 7.98
CA GLY A 31 -4.96 -12.88 8.02
C GLY A 31 -5.80 -14.15 8.23
N ARG A 32 -5.26 -15.31 7.80
CA ARG A 32 -5.83 -16.63 8.08
C ARG A 32 -4.94 -17.39 9.06
N LEU A 33 -5.19 -17.18 10.36
CA LEU A 33 -4.43 -17.79 11.44
C LEU A 33 -4.41 -19.33 11.33
N GLY A 34 -3.24 -19.94 11.55
CA GLY A 34 -3.05 -21.39 11.44
C GLY A 34 -2.96 -21.96 10.02
N VAL A 35 -3.12 -21.13 8.98
CA VAL A 35 -2.89 -21.53 7.57
C VAL A 35 -1.71 -20.76 6.98
N ALA A 36 -1.69 -19.45 7.18
CA ALA A 36 -0.63 -18.57 6.74
C ALA A 36 -0.43 -17.46 7.77
N GLU A 37 0.78 -17.36 8.31
CA GLU A 37 1.14 -16.41 9.35
C GLU A 37 2.18 -15.43 8.81
N HIS A 38 1.69 -14.27 8.36
CA HIS A 38 2.50 -13.17 7.82
C HIS A 38 2.72 -12.07 8.85
N LEU A 39 2.66 -12.38 10.15
CA LEU A 39 2.71 -11.37 11.20
C LEU A 39 4.06 -10.63 11.19
N GLU A 40 5.15 -11.38 11.11
CA GLU A 40 6.52 -10.82 11.08
C GLU A 40 6.80 -10.05 9.80
N GLU A 41 6.32 -10.55 8.65
CA GLU A 41 6.42 -9.86 7.37
C GLU A 41 5.64 -8.54 7.41
N ASN A 42 4.36 -8.57 7.80
CA ASN A 42 3.54 -7.36 7.89
C ASN A 42 4.10 -6.31 8.88
N ALA A 43 4.86 -6.73 9.89
CA ALA A 43 5.50 -5.81 10.83
C ALA A 43 6.68 -5.05 10.20
N GLN A 44 7.28 -5.56 9.10
CA GLN A 44 8.38 -4.89 8.40
C GLN A 44 7.99 -3.51 7.87
N VAL A 45 6.69 -3.24 7.65
CA VAL A 45 6.18 -1.92 7.23
C VAL A 45 6.63 -0.75 8.13
N PHE A 46 6.96 -1.03 9.39
CA PHE A 46 7.43 -0.04 10.36
C PHE A 46 8.97 0.08 10.42
N GLY A 47 9.69 -0.81 9.74
CA GLY A 47 11.15 -0.92 9.79
C GLY A 47 11.89 -0.21 8.67
N PHE A 48 11.18 0.38 7.70
CA PHE A 48 11.78 1.11 6.58
C PHE A 48 10.95 2.35 6.21
N GLU A 49 11.54 3.20 5.38
CA GLU A 49 10.94 4.41 4.82
C GLU A 49 11.12 4.39 3.31
N LEU A 50 10.13 4.92 2.57
CA LEU A 50 10.26 5.13 1.13
C LEU A 50 10.99 6.44 0.90
N ASP A 51 12.11 6.36 0.18
CA ASP A 51 12.88 7.54 -0.16
C ASP A 51 12.26 8.28 -1.37
N PRO A 52 12.72 9.50 -1.70
CA PRO A 52 12.18 10.24 -2.83
C PRO A 52 12.28 9.51 -4.18
N GLU A 53 13.30 8.68 -4.39
CA GLU A 53 13.46 7.89 -5.63
C GLU A 53 12.40 6.79 -5.70
N ASP A 54 12.12 6.11 -4.59
CA ASP A 54 11.02 5.14 -4.49
C ASP A 54 9.66 5.79 -4.79
N LEU A 55 9.42 6.98 -4.22
CA LEU A 55 8.17 7.72 -4.41
C LEU A 55 8.00 8.14 -5.87
N ASP A 56 9.05 8.66 -6.51
CA ASP A 56 9.02 9.04 -7.92
C ASP A 56 8.74 7.84 -8.84
N GLU A 57 9.32 6.67 -8.55
CA GLU A 57 9.04 5.43 -9.27
C GLU A 57 7.57 4.99 -9.14
N ILE A 58 7.02 5.08 -7.92
CA ILE A 58 5.61 4.74 -7.66
C ILE A 58 4.68 5.71 -8.40
N GLU A 59 4.93 7.03 -8.30
CA GLU A 59 4.10 8.05 -8.94
C GLU A 59 4.12 7.92 -10.47
N LEU A 60 5.26 7.58 -11.08
CA LEU A 60 5.37 7.34 -12.52
C LEU A 60 4.48 6.17 -13.00
N LEU A 61 4.29 5.15 -12.15
CA LEU A 61 3.39 4.04 -12.44
C LEU A 61 1.93 4.42 -12.19
N LEU A 62 1.64 5.11 -11.09
CA LEU A 62 0.30 5.57 -10.74
C LEU A 62 -0.25 6.58 -11.76
N SER A 63 0.61 7.37 -12.40
CA SER A 63 0.20 8.31 -13.47
C SER A 63 -0.39 7.60 -14.70
N ARG A 64 -0.18 6.28 -14.83
CA ARG A 64 -0.73 5.44 -15.89
C ARG A 64 -1.98 4.68 -15.45
N SER A 65 -2.32 4.76 -14.17
CA SER A 65 -3.49 4.10 -13.60
C SER A 65 -4.78 4.87 -13.90
N ARG A 66 -5.91 4.22 -13.71
CA ARG A 66 -7.22 4.88 -13.78
C ARG A 66 -7.55 5.50 -12.44
N ASP A 67 -7.95 6.76 -12.45
CA ASP A 67 -8.51 7.41 -11.27
C ASP A 67 -9.86 6.76 -10.93
N LEU A 68 -9.84 5.87 -9.92
CA LEU A 68 -11.04 5.18 -9.45
C LEU A 68 -12.02 6.14 -8.80
N TYR A 69 -11.52 7.16 -8.11
CA TYR A 69 -12.38 8.16 -7.49
C TYR A 69 -13.19 8.91 -8.55
N GLN A 70 -12.55 9.30 -9.65
CA GLN A 70 -13.24 9.89 -10.80
C GLN A 70 -14.21 8.90 -11.48
N ALA A 71 -13.84 7.61 -11.58
CA ALA A 71 -14.61 6.63 -12.33
C ALA A 71 -15.87 6.12 -11.60
N ILE A 72 -15.76 5.87 -10.29
CA ILE A 72 -16.81 5.21 -9.50
C ILE A 72 -17.31 6.00 -8.29
N GLY A 73 -16.59 7.05 -7.86
CA GLY A 73 -16.94 7.85 -6.68
C GLY A 73 -16.19 7.38 -5.43
N ASP A 74 -16.68 7.80 -4.26
CA ASP A 74 -16.17 7.31 -2.98
C ASP A 74 -16.58 5.85 -2.75
N CYS A 75 -15.88 5.16 -1.85
CA CYS A 75 -16.18 3.79 -1.47
C CYS A 75 -17.66 3.66 -1.05
N GLY A 76 -18.40 2.83 -1.77
CA GLY A 76 -19.84 2.63 -1.56
C GLY A 76 -20.73 3.39 -2.54
N ASP A 77 -20.22 4.40 -3.26
CA ASP A 77 -20.97 5.10 -4.32
C ASP A 77 -21.28 4.18 -5.49
N GLU A 78 -20.42 3.21 -5.76
CA GLU A 78 -20.60 2.20 -6.80
C GLU A 78 -21.83 1.31 -6.57
N TYR A 79 -22.28 1.16 -5.32
CA TYR A 79 -23.46 0.36 -4.94
C TYR A 79 -24.74 1.18 -4.76
N ARG A 80 -24.63 2.52 -4.69
CA ARG A 80 -25.76 3.44 -4.41
C ARG A 80 -26.35 4.10 -5.67
N ARG A 81 -26.05 3.55 -6.85
CA ARG A 81 -26.59 4.00 -8.15
C ARG A 81 -27.98 3.41 -8.43
#